data_AF-A0A9X6AAG2-F1
#
_entry.id   AF-A0A9X6AAG2-F1
#
_cell.length_a   1.000
_cell.length_b   1.000
_cell.length_c   1.000
_cell.angle_alpha   90.00
_cell.angle_beta   90.00
_cell.angle_gamma   90.00
#
_symmetry.space_group_name_H-M   'P 1'
#
loop_
_entity.id
_entity.type
_entity.pdbx_description
1 polymer ?
#
loop_
_entity_poly.entity_id
_entity_poly.type
_entity_poly.pdbx_seq_one_letter_code
_entity_poly.pdbx_strand_id
1 'polypeptide(L)'
;RLMRLRAQAKDSFAAREGVKLSPMPFFVKAAAQALKAHPAVNARINVDEGTITYFDTENIGIAVDSEKGLMTPVIKHAGDLNIAGIAKATAELAGKVRANKITPDELSGGTFT
;
A
#
# COMPACT_ATOMS: atom_id res chain seq x y z
N ARG A 1 10.26 -6.61 17.87
CA ARG A 1 9.73 -7.99 17.62
C ARG A 1 9.54 -8.28 16.13
N LEU A 2 8.81 -7.46 15.37
CA LEU A 2 8.55 -7.66 13.93
C LEU A 2 9.83 -7.87 13.10
N MET A 3 10.81 -6.97 13.20
CA MET A 3 12.04 -7.06 12.40
C MET A 3 12.84 -8.34 12.62
N ARG A 4 12.81 -8.89 13.85
CA ARG A 4 13.45 -10.18 14.17
C ARG A 4 12.76 -11.34 13.45
N LEU A 5 11.43 -11.40 13.52
CA LEU A 5 10.65 -12.43 12.81
C LEU A 5 10.80 -12.31 11.29
N ARG A 6 10.77 -11.08 10.77
CA ARG A 6 11.05 -10.81 9.35
C ARG A 6 12.42 -11.34 8.94
N ALA A 7 13.46 -11.07 9.74
CA ALA A 7 14.82 -11.51 9.45
C ALA A 7 14.94 -13.03 9.38
N GLN A 8 14.18 -13.76 10.19
CA GLN A 8 14.14 -15.23 10.16
C GLN A 8 13.39 -15.77 8.92
N ALA A 9 12.36 -15.07 8.45
CA ALA A 9 11.49 -15.54 7.37
C ALA A 9 11.90 -15.08 5.95
N LYS A 10 12.61 -13.95 5.82
CA LYS A 10 12.78 -13.21 4.56
C LYS A 10 13.34 -14.05 3.40
N ASP A 11 14.27 -14.96 3.67
CA ASP A 11 14.97 -15.71 2.62
C ASP A 11 14.07 -16.84 2.08
N SER A 12 13.43 -17.58 2.99
CA SER A 12 12.40 -18.58 2.61
C SER A 12 11.20 -17.96 1.91
N PHE A 13 10.79 -16.75 2.33
CA PHE A 13 9.72 -16.01 1.69
C PHE A 13 10.13 -15.59 0.28
N ALA A 14 11.32 -15.04 0.09
CA ALA A 14 11.81 -14.64 -1.22
C ALA A 14 11.91 -15.83 -2.19
N ALA A 15 12.38 -16.98 -1.70
CA ALA A 15 12.44 -18.21 -2.49
C ALA A 15 11.05 -18.69 -2.94
N ARG A 16 10.03 -18.60 -2.09
CA ARG A 16 8.67 -19.04 -2.40
C ARG A 16 7.88 -18.03 -3.24
N GLU A 17 7.98 -16.75 -2.92
CA GLU A 17 7.09 -15.72 -3.47
C GLU A 17 7.71 -14.94 -4.64
N GLY A 18 9.02 -15.08 -4.89
CA GLY A 18 9.74 -14.35 -5.93
C GLY A 18 9.93 -12.85 -5.63
N VAL A 19 9.62 -12.40 -4.41
CA VAL A 19 9.76 -10.99 -4.00
C VAL A 19 10.35 -10.88 -2.59
N LYS A 20 11.16 -9.85 -2.35
CA LYS A 20 11.80 -9.62 -1.04
C LYS A 20 10.75 -9.28 0.02
N LEU A 21 10.86 -9.89 1.20
CA LEU A 21 10.04 -9.53 2.36
C LEU A 21 10.57 -8.26 3.03
N SER A 22 10.14 -7.08 2.55
CA SER A 22 10.44 -5.80 3.22
C SER A 22 9.55 -5.61 4.45
N PRO A 23 9.80 -4.58 5.29
CA PRO A 23 8.88 -4.18 6.36
C PRO A 23 7.50 -3.71 5.88
N MET A 24 7.44 -3.09 4.69
CA MET A 24 6.26 -2.34 4.23
C MET A 24 4.96 -3.16 4.19
N PRO A 25 4.93 -4.42 3.70
CA PRO A 25 3.71 -5.22 3.65
C PRO A 25 3.04 -5.43 5.01
N PHE A 26 3.81 -5.46 6.09
CA PHE A 26 3.25 -5.58 7.44
C PHE A 26 2.54 -4.31 7.89
N PHE A 27 3.12 -3.14 7.57
CA PHE A 27 2.51 -1.85 7.91
C PHE A 27 1.25 -1.60 7.08
N VAL A 28 1.30 -1.86 5.78
CA VAL A 28 0.13 -1.75 4.90
C VAL A 28 -0.98 -2.71 5.36
N LYS A 29 -0.65 -3.96 5.72
CA LYS A 29 -1.68 -4.90 6.21
C LYS A 29 -2.29 -4.45 7.54
N ALA A 30 -1.47 -3.94 8.46
CA ALA A 30 -1.95 -3.41 9.73
C ALA A 30 -2.82 -2.16 9.53
N ALA A 31 -2.40 -1.23 8.66
CA ALA A 31 -3.19 -0.05 8.31
C ALA A 31 -4.52 -0.46 7.69
N ALA A 32 -4.54 -1.37 6.71
CA ALA A 32 -5.77 -1.85 6.10
C ALA A 32 -6.73 -2.49 7.12
N GLN A 33 -6.21 -3.27 8.08
CA GLN A 33 -7.03 -3.82 9.17
C GLN A 33 -7.59 -2.72 10.09
N ALA A 34 -6.80 -1.71 10.40
CA ALA A 34 -7.23 -0.57 11.21
C ALA A 34 -8.30 0.27 10.48
N LEU A 35 -8.16 0.48 9.18
CA LEU A 35 -9.14 1.20 8.35
C LEU A 35 -10.50 0.47 8.30
N LYS A 36 -10.49 -0.87 8.19
CA LYS A 36 -11.72 -1.68 8.31
C LYS A 36 -12.39 -1.53 9.69
N ALA A 37 -11.60 -1.46 10.76
CA ALA A 37 -12.11 -1.28 12.12
C ALA A 37 -12.53 0.16 12.43
N HIS A 38 -11.97 1.14 11.71
CA HIS A 38 -12.20 2.57 11.90
C HIS A 38 -12.52 3.27 10.57
N PRO A 39 -13.71 3.04 9.98
CA PRO A 39 -14.05 3.52 8.63
C PRO A 39 -13.96 5.04 8.46
N ALA A 40 -14.14 5.80 9.53
CA ALA A 40 -13.99 7.26 9.51
C ALA A 40 -12.58 7.73 9.13
N VAL A 41 -11.54 6.93 9.42
CA VAL A 41 -10.15 7.23 9.02
C VAL A 41 -9.93 6.98 7.53
N ASN A 42 -10.70 6.08 6.93
CA ASN A 42 -10.65 5.79 5.49
C ASN A 42 -11.52 6.75 4.66
N ALA A 43 -12.34 7.59 5.30
CA ALA A 43 -13.34 8.43 4.65
C ALA A 43 -12.77 9.74 4.08
N ARG A 44 -13.52 10.38 3.18
CA ARG A 44 -13.20 11.70 2.62
C ARG A 44 -14.25 12.72 2.98
N ILE A 45 -13.82 13.88 3.46
CA ILE A 45 -14.69 15.02 3.75
C ILE A 45 -14.74 15.91 2.50
N ASN A 46 -15.93 16.22 2.02
CA ASN A 46 -16.19 17.27 1.04
C ASN A 46 -16.85 18.46 1.75
N VAL A 47 -16.07 19.52 1.97
CA VAL A 47 -16.52 20.70 2.73
C VAL A 47 -17.53 21.52 1.93
N ASP A 48 -17.36 21.63 0.62
CA ASP A 48 -18.21 22.45 -0.26
C ASP A 48 -19.63 21.88 -0.35
N GLU A 49 -19.74 20.54 -0.36
CA GLU A 49 -21.03 19.83 -0.38
C GLU A 49 -21.55 19.51 1.04
N GLY A 50 -20.74 19.71 2.08
CA GLY A 50 -21.08 19.33 3.45
C GLY A 50 -21.25 17.82 3.64
N THR A 51 -20.56 16.99 2.84
CA THR A 51 -20.71 15.53 2.83
C THR A 51 -19.46 14.80 3.32
N ILE A 52 -19.65 13.57 3.80
CA ILE A 52 -18.56 12.63 4.12
C ILE A 52 -18.79 11.36 3.30
N THR A 53 -17.81 10.99 2.49
CA THR A 53 -17.81 9.78 1.69
C THR A 53 -17.05 8.68 2.42
N TYR A 54 -17.74 7.60 2.77
CA TYR A 54 -17.14 6.37 3.30
C TYR A 54 -16.84 5.42 2.13
N PHE A 55 -15.69 4.75 2.17
CA PHE A 55 -15.27 3.81 1.13
C PHE A 55 -15.30 2.38 1.66
N ASP A 56 -15.79 1.46 0.84
CA ASP A 56 -15.86 0.02 1.15
C ASP A 56 -14.54 -0.72 0.88
N THR A 57 -13.49 0.02 0.48
CA THR A 57 -12.18 -0.54 0.13
C THR A 57 -11.05 0.30 0.70
N GLU A 58 -9.97 -0.36 1.09
CA GLU A 58 -8.75 0.30 1.57
C GLU A 58 -7.73 0.39 0.44
N ASN A 59 -7.66 1.58 -0.18
CA ASN A 59 -6.68 1.86 -1.23
C ASN A 59 -5.54 2.66 -0.60
N ILE A 60 -4.40 1.99 -0.39
CA ILE A 60 -3.29 2.54 0.40
C ILE A 60 -2.20 3.06 -0.52
N GLY A 61 -1.99 4.37 -0.51
CA GLY A 61 -0.86 5.04 -1.12
C GLY A 61 0.45 4.67 -0.43
N ILE A 62 1.52 4.51 -1.21
CA ILE A 62 2.88 4.32 -0.69
C ILE A 62 3.80 5.38 -1.29
N ALA A 63 4.48 6.13 -0.44
CA ALA A 63 5.47 7.11 -0.87
C ALA A 63 6.69 6.40 -1.49
N VAL A 64 7.00 6.69 -2.75
CA VAL A 64 8.17 6.17 -3.48
C VAL A 64 8.96 7.34 -4.04
N ASP A 65 10.22 7.44 -3.59
CA ASP A 65 11.17 8.41 -4.10
C ASP A 65 11.83 7.93 -5.41
N SER A 66 12.08 8.88 -6.32
CA SER A 66 12.64 8.66 -7.65
C SER A 66 13.43 9.87 -8.13
N GLU A 67 14.17 9.72 -9.22
CA GLU A 67 14.91 10.84 -9.85
C GLU A 67 14.00 12.00 -10.31
N LYS A 68 12.69 11.73 -10.53
CA LYS A 68 11.69 12.74 -10.89
C LYS A 68 10.96 13.33 -9.68
N GLY A 69 11.40 12.98 -8.48
CA GLY A 69 10.80 13.37 -7.22
C GLY A 69 9.88 12.28 -6.64
N LEU A 70 9.18 12.68 -5.58
CA LEU A 70 8.30 11.83 -4.80
C LEU A 70 7.00 11.54 -5.56
N MET A 71 6.63 10.27 -5.66
CA MET A 71 5.34 9.82 -6.17
C MET A 71 4.64 8.92 -5.15
N THR A 72 3.31 8.92 -5.14
CA THR A 72 2.50 8.11 -4.22
C THR A 72 1.60 7.13 -5.00
N PRO A 73 2.15 6.03 -5.56
CA PRO A 73 1.32 5.00 -6.16
C PRO A 73 0.44 4.30 -5.11
N VAL A 74 -0.68 3.76 -5.57
CA VAL A 74 -1.76 3.24 -4.73
C VAL A 74 -1.87 1.73 -4.86
N ILE A 75 -1.76 1.02 -3.74
CA ILE A 75 -2.13 -0.40 -3.65
C ILE A 75 -3.65 -0.47 -3.51
N LYS A 76 -4.33 -0.77 -4.62
CA LYS A 76 -5.79 -0.93 -4.65
C LYS A 76 -6.22 -2.19 -3.89
N HIS A 77 -7.36 -2.11 -3.19
CA HIS A 77 -7.94 -3.21 -2.41
C HIS A 77 -6.95 -3.86 -1.42
N ALA A 78 -6.10 -3.06 -0.77
CA ALA A 78 -5.08 -3.54 0.15
C ALA A 78 -5.65 -4.35 1.33
N GLY A 79 -6.91 -4.07 1.71
CA GLY A 79 -7.66 -4.83 2.71
C GLY A 79 -7.82 -6.31 2.40
N ASP A 80 -7.87 -6.68 1.12
CA ASP A 80 -8.16 -8.04 0.65
C ASP A 80 -6.88 -8.82 0.35
N LEU A 81 -5.74 -8.12 0.27
CA LEU A 81 -4.44 -8.73 0.03
C LEU A 81 -3.84 -9.33 1.30
N ASN A 82 -3.12 -10.43 1.14
CA ASN A 82 -2.23 -10.96 2.17
C ASN A 82 -0.83 -10.31 2.08
N ILE A 83 0.07 -10.65 2.99
CA ILE A 83 1.44 -10.10 3.02
C ILE A 83 2.19 -10.31 1.69
N ALA A 84 2.00 -11.46 1.03
CA ALA A 84 2.64 -11.73 -0.26
C ALA A 84 2.07 -10.87 -1.40
N GLY A 85 0.75 -10.71 -1.45
CA GLY A 85 0.08 -9.83 -2.42
C GLY A 85 0.53 -8.38 -2.28
N ILE A 86 0.57 -7.87 -1.05
CA ILE A 86 1.04 -6.51 -0.77
C ILE A 86 2.53 -6.36 -1.12
N ALA A 87 3.36 -7.36 -0.82
CA ALA A 87 4.79 -7.33 -1.17
C ALA A 87 5.00 -7.24 -2.68
N LYS A 88 4.26 -8.02 -3.47
CA LYS A 88 4.31 -8.00 -4.94
C LYS A 88 3.84 -6.65 -5.48
N ALA A 89 2.68 -6.16 -5.04
CA ALA A 89 2.14 -4.87 -5.47
C ALA A 89 3.10 -3.71 -5.13
N THR A 90 3.66 -3.70 -3.91
CA THR A 90 4.65 -2.70 -3.48
C THR A 90 5.87 -2.71 -4.40
N ALA A 91 6.43 -3.89 -4.66
CA ALA A 91 7.63 -4.03 -5.49
C ALA A 91 7.38 -3.61 -6.94
N GLU A 92 6.22 -3.99 -7.50
CA GLU A 92 5.79 -3.62 -8.84
C GLU A 92 5.62 -2.11 -8.98
N LEU A 93 4.82 -1.48 -8.13
CA LEU A 93 4.55 -0.04 -8.17
C LEU A 93 5.82 0.77 -7.95
N ALA A 94 6.66 0.38 -6.99
CA ALA A 94 7.93 1.06 -6.76
C ALA A 94 8.91 0.87 -7.94
N GLY A 95 8.87 -0.29 -8.61
CA GLY A 95 9.60 -0.53 -9.84
C GLY A 95 9.12 0.35 -10.99
N LYS A 96 7.81 0.47 -11.17
CA LYS A 96 7.18 1.34 -12.19
C LYS A 96 7.50 2.81 -11.96
N VAL A 97 7.45 3.31 -10.72
CA VAL A 97 7.85 4.69 -10.38
C VAL A 97 9.31 4.94 -10.77
N ARG A 98 10.24 4.08 -10.31
CA ARG A 98 11.68 4.24 -10.61
C ARG A 98 12.00 4.10 -12.10
N ALA A 99 11.26 3.25 -12.82
CA ALA A 99 11.38 3.08 -14.26
C ALA A 99 10.64 4.15 -15.07
N ASN A 100 9.95 5.08 -14.41
CA ASN A 100 9.10 6.10 -15.04
C ASN A 100 8.04 5.49 -15.99
N LYS A 101 7.44 4.39 -15.56
CA LYS A 101 6.37 3.64 -16.25
C LYS A 101 5.07 3.60 -15.45
N ILE A 102 4.98 4.38 -14.37
CA ILE A 102 3.76 4.47 -13.55
C ILE A 102 2.67 5.21 -14.34
N THR A 103 1.44 4.74 -14.24
CA THR A 103 0.29 5.32 -14.93
C THR A 103 -0.52 6.24 -14.02
N PRO A 104 -1.33 7.17 -14.58
CA PRO A 104 -2.22 8.01 -13.78
C PRO A 104 -3.20 7.22 -12.90
N ASP A 105 -3.71 6.08 -13.41
CA ASP A 105 -4.63 5.22 -12.66
C ASP A 105 -3.98 4.66 -11.38
N GLU A 106 -2.71 4.28 -11.47
CA GLU A 106 -1.92 3.77 -10.34
C GLU A 106 -1.54 4.85 -9.32
N LEU A 107 -1.70 6.13 -9.65
CA LEU A 107 -1.47 7.27 -8.76
C LEU A 107 -2.76 7.81 -8.15
N SER A 108 -3.91 7.24 -8.51
CA SER A 108 -5.24 7.76 -8.18
C SER A 108 -6.04 6.81 -7.30
N GLY A 109 -7.13 7.31 -6.71
CA GLY A 109 -8.07 6.48 -5.95
C GLY A 109 -7.60 6.04 -4.56
N GLY A 110 -6.50 6.61 -4.05
CA GLY A 110 -6.04 6.42 -2.68
C GLY A 110 -7.06 6.96 -1.67
N THR A 111 -7.32 6.17 -0.64
CA THR A 111 -8.18 6.52 0.51
C THR A 111 -7.37 6.77 1.77
N PHE A 112 -6.13 6.26 1.82
CA PHE A 112 -5.18 6.45 2.90
C PHE A 112 -3.74 6.48 2.34
N THR A 113 -2.79 7.12 3.03
CA THR A 113 -1.36 7.11 2.69
C THR A 113 -0.53 7.09 3.96
#